data_AF-A0A959ULX4-F1
#
_entry.id   AF-A0A959ULX4-F1
#
_cell.length_a   1.000
_cell.length_b   1.000
_cell.length_c   1.000
_cell.angle_alpha   90.00
_cell.angle_beta   90.00
_cell.angle_gamma   90.00
#
_symmetry.space_group_name_H-M   'P 1'
#
loop_
_entity.id
_entity.type
_entity.pdbx_description
1 polymer ?
#
loop_
_entity_poly.entity_id
_entity_poly.type
_entity_poly.pdbx_seq_one_letter_code
_entity_poly.pdbx_strand_id
1 'polypeptide(L)'
;FGSMEALFENTDKLKGKLKENVENFMEQGKQSKMLATILLDAPVEFDPEDLKICEPDPELLKEVFDELEFRNLAQRVFTDISVKEGSPMNVQGDLFDSEGEDAPAALKTIENTEHDYKMVDSAEKRKELITLLEKSKSFCFDTETTGIDAHQSELVGISFAVKPGEAWFVFLPENYNECHNIVQE
;
A
#
# COMPACT_ATOMS: atom_id res chain seq x y z
N PHE A 1 17.63 32.03 25.64
CA PHE A 1 16.75 31.40 26.65
C PHE A 1 17.13 29.95 26.94
N GLY A 2 17.63 29.16 25.98
CA GLY A 2 18.31 27.88 26.27
C GLY A 2 17.38 26.66 26.40
N SER A 3 16.17 26.86 26.90
CA SER A 3 15.07 25.89 26.82
C SER A 3 13.75 26.61 26.49
N MET A 4 12.74 25.82 26.14
CA MET A 4 11.39 26.34 25.89
C MET A 4 10.76 26.88 27.19
N GLU A 5 11.00 26.22 28.32
CA GLU A 5 10.57 26.68 29.65
C GLU A 5 11.21 28.01 30.02
N ALA A 6 12.52 28.14 29.83
CA ALA A 6 13.23 29.37 30.10
C ALA A 6 12.81 30.52 29.16
N LEU A 7 12.31 30.21 27.96
CA LEU A 7 11.70 31.20 27.06
C LEU A 7 10.35 31.68 27.63
N PHE A 8 9.51 30.75 28.11
CA PHE A 8 8.21 31.07 28.70
C PHE A 8 8.31 31.81 30.05
N GLU A 9 9.32 31.51 30.87
CA GLU A 9 9.56 32.20 32.15
C GLU A 9 10.12 33.62 31.99
N ASN A 10 10.67 33.95 30.81
CA ASN A 10 11.31 35.24 30.54
C ASN A 10 10.63 36.03 29.40
N THR A 11 9.31 35.87 29.24
CA THR A 11 8.52 36.58 28.23
C THR A 11 8.54 38.10 28.42
N ASP A 12 8.84 38.59 29.62
CA ASP A 12 9.06 39.99 29.97
C ASP A 12 10.26 40.62 29.22
N LYS A 13 11.25 39.80 28.85
CA LYS A 13 12.41 40.24 28.06
C LYS A 13 12.13 40.30 26.55
N LEU A 14 10.98 39.79 26.11
CA LEU A 14 10.53 39.83 24.71
C LEU A 14 9.77 41.14 24.43
N LYS A 15 9.82 41.61 23.18
CA LYS A 15 9.19 42.88 22.78
C LYS A 15 8.28 42.70 21.56
N GLY A 16 7.23 43.50 21.51
CA GLY A 16 6.30 43.58 20.37
C GLY A 16 5.58 42.26 20.07
N LYS A 17 5.31 42.02 18.79
CA LYS A 17 4.54 40.87 18.28
C LYS A 17 5.13 39.50 18.68
N LEU A 18 6.45 39.43 18.92
CA LEU A 18 7.09 38.19 19.36
C LEU A 18 6.65 37.79 20.78
N LYS A 19 6.51 38.77 21.68
CA LYS A 19 6.00 38.54 23.04
C LYS A 19 4.57 38.02 22.99
N GLU A 20 3.70 38.73 22.26
CA GLU A 20 2.29 38.39 22.08
C GLU A 20 2.11 36.98 21.52
N ASN A 21 2.88 36.60 20.50
CA ASN A 21 2.84 35.25 19.94
C ASN A 21 3.24 34.18 20.95
N VAL A 22 4.34 34.39 21.69
CA VAL A 22 4.81 33.41 22.68
C VAL A 22 3.80 33.26 23.82
N GLU A 23 3.16 34.35 24.25
CA GLU A 23 2.11 34.31 25.28
C GLU A 23 0.84 33.61 24.77
N ASN A 24 0.40 33.93 23.55
CA ASN A 24 -0.81 33.34 22.95
C ASN A 24 -0.67 31.84 22.66
N PHE A 25 0.54 31.37 22.32
CA PHE A 25 0.79 29.98 21.92
C PHE A 25 1.57 29.17 22.97
N MET A 26 1.69 29.68 24.20
CA MET A 26 2.46 29.04 25.26
C MET A 26 2.01 27.60 25.53
N GLU A 27 0.70 27.37 25.69
CA GLU A 27 0.15 26.03 25.96
C GLU A 27 0.34 25.07 24.78
N GLN A 28 0.19 25.56 23.54
CA GLN A 28 0.48 24.75 22.35
C GLN A 28 1.97 24.38 22.27
N GLY A 29 2.87 25.29 22.64
CA GLY A 29 4.30 25.00 22.71
C GLY A 29 4.63 23.91 23.75
N LYS A 30 4.03 23.98 24.94
CA LYS A 30 4.17 22.94 25.98
C LYS A 30 3.68 21.58 25.48
N GLN A 31 2.50 21.54 24.86
CA GLN A 31 1.94 20.32 24.29
C GLN A 31 2.82 19.76 23.16
N SER A 32 3.30 20.62 22.26
CA SER A 32 4.20 20.20 21.17
C SER A 32 5.49 19.59 21.72
N LYS A 33 6.07 20.19 22.77
CA LYS A 33 7.23 19.61 23.44
C LYS A 33 6.91 18.26 24.05
N MET A 34 5.78 18.12 24.75
CA MET A 34 5.36 16.84 25.33
C MET A 34 5.23 15.75 24.25
N LEU A 35 4.54 16.05 23.15
CA LEU A 35 4.32 15.12 22.04
C LEU A 35 5.62 14.72 21.32
N ALA A 36 6.60 15.63 21.25
CA ALA A 36 7.91 15.35 20.66
C ALA A 36 8.91 14.71 21.64
N THR A 37 8.58 14.61 22.92
CA THR A 37 9.47 14.03 23.92
C THR A 37 9.40 12.52 23.86
N ILE A 38 10.54 11.88 23.60
CA ILE A 38 10.65 10.42 23.61
C ILE A 38 10.43 9.92 25.04
N LEU A 39 9.49 8.99 25.21
CA LEU A 39 9.28 8.27 26.46
C LEU A 39 10.41 7.26 26.65
N LEU A 40 11.30 7.50 27.61
CA LEU A 40 12.46 6.65 27.91
C LEU A 40 12.16 5.55 28.94
N ASP A 41 10.99 5.61 29.56
CA ASP A 41 10.49 4.74 30.63
C ASP A 41 9.31 3.88 30.16
N ALA A 42 9.29 3.54 28.87
CA ALA A 42 8.29 2.63 28.32
C ALA A 42 8.31 1.28 29.07
N PRO A 43 7.15 0.72 29.45
CA PRO A 43 7.06 -0.53 30.20
C PRO A 43 7.28 -1.73 29.30
N VAL A 44 8.49 -1.86 28.75
CA VAL A 44 8.93 -2.98 27.92
C VAL A 44 9.89 -3.85 28.71
N GLU A 45 9.73 -5.17 28.62
CA GLU A 45 10.70 -6.12 29.16
C GLU A 45 11.95 -6.06 28.27
N PHE A 46 13.12 -5.85 28.88
CA PHE A 46 14.39 -5.78 28.16
C PHE A 46 15.18 -7.06 28.38
N ASP A 47 15.29 -7.89 27.35
CA ASP A 47 16.21 -9.02 27.30
C ASP A 47 17.25 -8.80 26.20
N PRO A 48 18.55 -8.64 26.53
CA PRO A 48 19.62 -8.54 25.55
C PRO A 48 19.72 -9.72 24.58
N GLU A 49 19.30 -10.92 24.99
CA GLU A 49 19.39 -12.12 24.17
C GLU A 49 18.41 -12.06 22.99
N ASP A 50 17.21 -11.51 23.19
CA ASP A 50 16.19 -11.34 22.15
C ASP A 50 16.58 -10.31 21.08
N LEU A 51 17.56 -9.45 21.38
CA LEU A 51 18.04 -8.40 20.48
C LEU A 51 19.22 -8.85 19.61
N LYS A 52 19.67 -10.10 19.73
CA LYS A 52 20.73 -10.65 18.90
C LYS A 52 20.21 -10.91 17.49
N ILE A 53 20.99 -10.50 16.49
CA ILE A 53 20.70 -10.83 15.09
C ILE A 53 20.83 -12.34 14.94
N CYS A 54 19.73 -13.01 14.64
CA CYS A 54 19.67 -14.42 14.27
C CYS A 54 19.45 -14.57 12.77
N GLU A 55 19.84 -15.72 12.22
CA GLU A 55 19.50 -16.03 10.83
C GLU A 55 18.00 -16.34 10.73
N PRO A 56 17.31 -15.85 9.69
CA PRO A 56 15.90 -16.13 9.50
C PRO A 56 15.71 -17.61 9.19
N ASP A 57 14.59 -18.17 9.66
CA ASP A 57 14.18 -19.52 9.29
C ASP A 57 13.67 -19.52 7.83
N PRO A 58 14.36 -20.21 6.90
CA PRO A 58 14.01 -20.16 5.49
C PRO A 58 12.67 -20.84 5.18
N GLU A 59 12.25 -21.82 5.99
CA GLU A 59 11.00 -22.56 5.78
C GLU A 59 9.81 -21.69 6.18
N LEU A 60 9.86 -21.08 7.38
CA LEU A 60 8.84 -20.14 7.85
C LEU A 60 8.78 -18.88 6.98
N LEU A 61 9.94 -18.36 6.55
CA LEU A 61 9.99 -17.16 5.73
C LEU A 61 9.39 -17.39 4.34
N LYS A 62 9.59 -18.58 3.77
CA LYS A 62 8.99 -18.95 2.49
C LYS A 62 7.48 -19.03 2.57
N GLU A 63 6.94 -19.66 3.61
CA GLU A 63 5.49 -19.75 3.85
C GLU A 63 4.84 -18.36 3.91
N VAL A 64 5.44 -17.44 4.69
CA VAL A 64 4.96 -16.06 4.81
C VAL A 64 5.06 -15.30 3.48
N PHE A 65 6.15 -15.46 2.72
CA PHE A 65 6.28 -14.79 1.43
C PHE A 65 5.32 -15.33 0.37
N ASP A 66 5.01 -16.62 0.41
CA ASP A 66 4.01 -17.23 -0.47
C ASP A 66 2.59 -16.76 -0.12
N GLU A 67 2.25 -16.67 1.18
CA GLU A 67 0.96 -16.14 1.66
C GLU A 67 0.75 -14.66 1.28
N LEU A 68 1.80 -13.85 1.40
CA LEU A 68 1.76 -12.41 1.10
C LEU A 68 2.03 -12.09 -0.39
N GLU A 69 2.23 -13.11 -1.23
CA GLU A 69 2.57 -12.99 -2.66
C GLU A 69 3.83 -12.14 -2.97
N PHE A 70 4.78 -12.07 -2.04
CA PHE A 70 6.00 -11.26 -2.14
C PHE A 70 7.12 -11.94 -2.95
N ARG A 71 6.79 -12.45 -4.15
CA ARG A 71 7.67 -13.27 -5.01
C ARG A 71 9.03 -12.61 -5.32
N ASN A 72 9.04 -11.32 -5.66
CA ASN A 72 10.26 -10.58 -5.98
C ASN A 72 11.15 -10.34 -4.74
N LEU A 73 10.53 -10.08 -3.59
CA LEU A 73 11.26 -9.85 -2.34
C LEU A 73 11.85 -11.16 -1.82
N ALA A 74 11.11 -12.27 -1.91
CA ALA A 74 11.58 -13.60 -1.59
C ALA A 74 12.85 -13.96 -2.38
N GLN A 75 12.84 -13.77 -3.70
CA GLN A 75 13.99 -14.06 -4.56
C GLN A 75 15.25 -13.28 -4.15
N ARG A 76 15.10 -11.98 -3.82
CA ARG A 76 16.22 -11.14 -3.36
C ARG A 76 16.73 -11.57 -1.98
N VAL A 77 15.83 -11.83 -1.04
CA VAL A 77 16.21 -12.22 0.33
C VAL A 77 16.92 -13.57 0.35
N PHE A 78 16.42 -14.57 -0.40
CA PHE A 78 17.06 -15.88 -0.49
C PHE A 78 18.38 -15.88 -1.27
N THR A 79 18.54 -15.01 -2.27
CA THR A 79 19.85 -14.84 -2.95
C THR A 79 20.88 -14.21 -2.03
N ASP A 80 20.52 -13.16 -1.27
CA ASP A 80 21.42 -12.52 -0.30
C ASP A 80 21.81 -13.46 0.87
N ILE A 81 20.89 -14.35 1.29
CA ILE A 81 21.18 -15.38 2.30
C ILE A 81 22.16 -16.44 1.76
N SER A 82 21.99 -16.87 0.51
CA SER A 82 22.80 -17.95 -0.10
C SER A 82 24.26 -17.56 -0.35
N VAL A 83 24.56 -16.27 -0.52
CA VAL A 83 25.94 -15.77 -0.81
C VAL A 83 26.90 -15.93 0.37
N LYS A 84 26.41 -16.24 1.58
CA LYS A 84 27.27 -16.45 2.77
C LYS A 84 27.96 -17.83 2.82
N GLU A 85 27.57 -18.80 1.99
CA GLU A 85 28.23 -20.11 1.92
C GLU A 85 29.25 -20.18 0.76
N GLY A 86 30.42 -19.59 0.98
CA GLY A 86 31.73 -20.18 0.63
C GLY A 86 31.99 -20.74 -0.78
N SER A 87 31.39 -20.20 -1.85
CA SER A 87 31.75 -20.58 -3.23
C SER A 87 32.44 -19.41 -3.97
N PRO A 88 33.56 -19.63 -4.68
CA PRO A 88 34.26 -18.55 -5.36
C PRO A 88 33.38 -18.00 -6.48
N MET A 89 33.11 -16.70 -6.38
CA MET A 89 32.36 -15.92 -7.35
C MET A 89 33.17 -15.85 -8.65
N ASN A 90 32.79 -16.65 -9.64
CA ASN A 90 33.14 -16.36 -11.03
C ASN A 90 32.19 -15.26 -11.51
N VAL A 91 32.52 -14.00 -11.20
CA VAL A 91 31.94 -12.84 -11.87
C VAL A 91 32.64 -12.69 -13.21
N GLN A 92 32.30 -13.55 -14.16
CA GLN A 92 32.59 -13.29 -15.57
C GLN A 92 31.40 -13.77 -16.37
N GLY A 93 30.80 -12.79 -17.05
CA GLY A 93 29.43 -12.81 -17.53
C GLY A 93 29.05 -14.06 -18.31
N ASP A 94 27.92 -14.63 -17.92
CA ASP A 94 26.95 -15.13 -18.87
C ASP A 94 25.55 -14.69 -18.43
N LEU A 95 25.25 -13.43 -18.73
CA LEU A 95 23.91 -12.88 -18.66
C LEU A 95 23.07 -13.33 -19.89
N PHE A 96 23.66 -14.09 -20.83
CA PHE A 96 23.04 -14.49 -22.10
C PHE A 96 23.57 -15.80 -22.71
N ASP A 97 24.06 -16.79 -21.96
CA ASP A 97 24.34 -18.09 -22.57
C ASP A 97 24.11 -19.29 -21.64
N SER A 98 22.89 -19.82 -21.70
CA SER A 98 22.66 -21.25 -21.67
C SER A 98 21.34 -21.53 -22.37
N GLU A 99 21.43 -21.70 -23.70
CA GLU A 99 20.43 -22.46 -24.45
C GLU A 99 20.50 -23.92 -23.98
N GLY A 100 19.75 -24.20 -22.91
CA GLY A 100 19.22 -25.51 -22.56
C GLY A 100 17.71 -25.41 -22.67
N GLU A 101 17.15 -26.07 -23.68
CA GLU A 101 15.75 -26.06 -24.08
C GLU A 101 14.80 -26.49 -22.94
N ASP A 102 14.32 -25.52 -22.17
CA ASP A 102 12.89 -25.37 -21.90
C ASP A 102 12.61 -23.90 -22.20
N ALA A 103 12.01 -23.65 -23.38
CA ALA A 103 11.55 -22.31 -23.72
C ALA A 103 10.76 -21.77 -22.52
N PRO A 104 11.06 -20.56 -21.99
CA PRO A 104 10.27 -19.99 -20.92
C PRO A 104 8.83 -20.01 -21.44
N ALA A 105 7.96 -20.81 -20.81
CA ALA A 105 6.56 -20.88 -21.18
C ALA A 105 6.10 -19.43 -21.29
N ALA A 106 5.79 -19.01 -22.52
CA ALA A 106 5.66 -17.59 -22.86
C ALA A 106 4.80 -16.94 -21.77
N LEU A 107 5.36 -15.95 -21.06
CA LEU A 107 4.69 -15.33 -19.94
C LEU A 107 3.28 -14.95 -20.38
N LYS A 108 2.28 -15.33 -19.59
CA LYS A 108 0.91 -14.98 -19.88
C LYS A 108 0.76 -13.46 -19.75
N THR A 109 0.36 -12.82 -20.82
CA THR A 109 0.08 -11.39 -20.92
C THR A 109 -1.39 -11.20 -21.21
N ILE A 110 -1.85 -9.95 -21.21
CA ILE A 110 -3.22 -9.64 -21.59
C ILE A 110 -3.50 -10.04 -23.05
N GLU A 111 -2.51 -9.98 -23.93
CA GLU A 111 -2.67 -10.32 -25.35
C GLU A 111 -2.80 -11.83 -25.62
N ASN A 112 -2.31 -12.68 -24.71
CA ASN A 112 -2.28 -14.14 -24.92
C ASN A 112 -3.12 -14.94 -23.90
N THR A 113 -3.75 -14.25 -22.94
CA THR A 113 -4.69 -14.84 -22.00
C THR A 113 -6.09 -14.59 -22.51
N GLU A 114 -6.90 -15.63 -22.70
CA GLU A 114 -8.29 -15.47 -23.10
C GLU A 114 -9.07 -14.71 -22.02
N HIS A 115 -9.74 -13.63 -22.41
CA HIS A 115 -10.55 -12.80 -21.54
C HIS A 115 -11.72 -12.17 -22.31
N ASP A 116 -12.81 -11.89 -21.61
CA ASP A 116 -14.01 -11.24 -22.10
C ASP A 116 -14.35 -10.06 -21.18
N TYR A 117 -13.83 -8.88 -21.54
CA TYR A 117 -14.02 -7.64 -20.78
C TYR A 117 -15.00 -6.72 -21.50
N LYS A 118 -16.07 -6.36 -20.80
CA LYS A 118 -17.20 -5.62 -21.36
C LYS A 118 -17.33 -4.24 -20.74
N MET A 119 -17.43 -3.24 -21.60
CA MET A 119 -17.77 -1.87 -21.18
C MET A 119 -19.28 -1.74 -21.03
N VAL A 120 -19.71 -1.30 -19.85
CA VAL A 120 -21.10 -1.05 -19.48
C VAL A 120 -21.33 0.47 -19.43
N ASP A 121 -21.76 1.01 -20.57
CA ASP A 121 -21.90 2.45 -20.85
C ASP A 121 -23.36 2.91 -21.07
N SER A 122 -24.32 2.00 -20.89
CA SER A 122 -25.74 2.24 -21.15
C SER A 122 -26.61 1.62 -20.05
N ALA A 123 -27.79 2.20 -19.83
CA ALA A 123 -28.73 1.75 -18.80
C ALA A 123 -29.22 0.31 -19.04
N GLU A 124 -29.40 -0.06 -20.30
CA GLU A 124 -29.79 -1.42 -20.70
C GLU A 124 -28.72 -2.44 -20.29
N LYS A 125 -27.45 -2.16 -20.60
CA LYS A 125 -26.32 -3.02 -20.21
C LYS A 125 -26.15 -3.11 -18.70
N ARG A 126 -26.37 -2.00 -17.96
CA ARG A 126 -26.34 -2.01 -16.48
C ARG A 126 -27.41 -2.93 -15.92
N LYS A 127 -28.64 -2.84 -16.44
CA LYS A 127 -29.74 -3.71 -16.02
C LYS A 127 -29.48 -5.19 -16.31
N GLU A 128 -28.86 -5.50 -17.44
CA GLU A 128 -28.41 -6.87 -17.76
C GLU A 128 -27.36 -7.37 -16.77
N LEU A 129 -26.37 -6.53 -16.45
CA LEU A 129 -25.36 -6.84 -15.45
C LEU A 129 -25.96 -7.07 -14.07
N ILE A 130 -26.84 -6.18 -13.60
CA ILE A 130 -27.53 -6.33 -12.31
C ILE A 130 -28.26 -7.67 -12.24
N THR A 131 -29.02 -8.01 -13.30
CA THR A 131 -29.74 -9.29 -13.37
C THR A 131 -28.79 -10.50 -13.32
N LEU A 132 -27.60 -10.39 -13.89
CA LEU A 132 -26.57 -11.42 -13.83
C LEU A 132 -25.97 -11.55 -12.42
N LEU A 133 -25.65 -10.42 -11.78
CA LEU A 133 -25.09 -10.38 -10.43
C LEU A 133 -26.08 -10.92 -9.39
N GLU A 134 -27.37 -10.58 -9.49
CA GLU A 134 -28.43 -11.09 -8.61
C GLU A 134 -28.58 -12.61 -8.67
N LYS A 135 -28.36 -13.22 -9.83
CA LYS A 135 -28.42 -14.67 -10.02
C LYS A 135 -27.13 -15.38 -9.57
N SER A 136 -26.06 -14.63 -9.37
CA SER A 136 -24.76 -15.15 -9.01
C SER A 136 -24.67 -15.37 -7.49
N LYS A 137 -24.12 -16.52 -7.07
CA LYS A 137 -23.94 -16.81 -5.64
C LYS A 137 -22.94 -15.85 -4.97
N SER A 138 -21.93 -15.44 -5.73
CA SER A 138 -20.86 -14.54 -5.31
C SER A 138 -20.25 -13.89 -6.54
N PHE A 139 -19.71 -12.69 -6.36
CA PHE A 139 -18.95 -11.95 -7.37
C PHE A 139 -17.90 -11.09 -6.64
N CYS A 140 -16.84 -10.71 -7.34
CA CYS A 140 -15.92 -9.68 -6.88
C CYS A 140 -16.24 -8.35 -7.56
N PHE A 141 -15.90 -7.27 -6.88
CA PHE A 141 -15.97 -5.93 -7.42
C PHE A 141 -14.75 -5.13 -6.98
N ASP A 142 -14.43 -4.10 -7.76
CA ASP A 142 -13.37 -3.14 -7.46
C ASP A 142 -13.79 -1.74 -7.94
N THR A 143 -13.24 -0.71 -7.32
CA THR A 143 -13.61 0.69 -7.60
C THR A 143 -12.42 1.47 -8.11
N GLU A 144 -12.63 2.22 -9.19
CA GLU A 144 -11.65 3.17 -9.71
C GLU A 144 -12.01 4.57 -9.23
N THR A 145 -11.03 5.28 -8.66
CA THR A 145 -11.22 6.60 -8.04
C THR A 145 -10.24 7.62 -8.59
N THR A 146 -10.55 8.91 -8.46
CA THR A 146 -9.65 9.99 -8.89
C THR A 146 -8.38 10.12 -8.04
N GLY A 147 -8.29 9.40 -6.92
CA GLY A 147 -7.16 9.42 -6.00
C GLY A 147 -7.23 8.34 -4.92
N ILE A 148 -6.27 8.37 -4.00
CA ILE A 148 -6.12 7.38 -2.92
C ILE A 148 -6.80 7.77 -1.60
N ASP A 149 -7.14 9.06 -1.42
CA ASP A 149 -7.80 9.55 -0.20
C ASP A 149 -9.31 9.39 -0.33
N ALA A 150 -9.89 8.45 0.43
CA ALA A 150 -11.31 8.14 0.40
C ALA A 150 -12.22 9.32 0.78
N HIS A 151 -11.72 10.35 1.48
CA HIS A 151 -12.51 11.53 1.84
C HIS A 151 -12.52 12.62 0.76
N GLN A 152 -11.61 12.54 -0.21
CA GLN A 152 -11.44 13.57 -1.25
C GLN A 152 -11.58 13.03 -2.68
N SER A 153 -11.63 11.71 -2.84
CA SER A 153 -11.67 11.07 -4.15
C SER A 153 -13.11 10.86 -4.61
N GLU A 154 -13.33 11.09 -5.90
CA GLU A 154 -14.59 10.84 -6.59
C GLU A 154 -14.52 9.48 -7.28
N LEU A 155 -15.69 8.84 -7.44
CA LEU A 155 -15.80 7.54 -8.08
C LEU A 155 -15.83 7.69 -9.60
N VAL A 156 -14.94 6.95 -10.29
CA VAL A 156 -14.79 6.96 -11.76
C VAL A 156 -15.46 5.75 -12.40
N GLY A 157 -15.46 4.61 -11.71
CA GLY A 157 -16.10 3.40 -12.21
C GLY A 157 -16.06 2.25 -11.23
N ILE A 158 -16.82 1.21 -11.56
CA ILE A 158 -16.89 -0.02 -10.78
C ILE A 158 -16.71 -1.21 -11.71
N SER A 159 -15.75 -2.06 -11.40
CA SER A 159 -15.51 -3.34 -12.08
C SER A 159 -16.24 -4.46 -11.35
N PHE A 160 -16.81 -5.41 -12.09
CA PHE A 160 -17.42 -6.62 -11.54
C PHE A 160 -16.92 -7.86 -12.27
N ALA A 161 -16.71 -8.96 -11.55
CA ALA A 161 -16.46 -10.26 -12.16
C ALA A 161 -17.12 -11.40 -11.35
N VAL A 162 -17.74 -12.33 -12.08
CA VAL A 162 -18.39 -13.52 -11.49
C VAL A 162 -17.49 -14.75 -11.59
N LYS A 163 -16.63 -14.80 -12.63
CA LYS A 163 -15.67 -15.88 -12.86
C LYS A 163 -14.37 -15.32 -13.46
N PRO A 164 -13.24 -16.04 -13.33
CA PRO A 164 -11.98 -15.63 -13.94
C PRO A 164 -12.10 -15.44 -15.45
N GLY A 165 -11.48 -14.39 -15.98
CA GLY A 165 -11.45 -14.09 -17.41
C GLY A 165 -12.73 -13.48 -17.97
N GLU A 166 -13.76 -13.19 -17.18
CA GLU A 166 -14.93 -12.41 -17.62
C GLU A 166 -15.22 -11.28 -16.63
N ALA A 167 -15.25 -10.04 -17.12
CA ALA A 167 -15.48 -8.87 -16.28
C ALA A 167 -16.27 -7.76 -16.99
N TRP A 168 -16.93 -6.93 -16.20
CA TRP A 168 -17.69 -5.77 -16.66
C TRP A 168 -17.20 -4.53 -15.95
N PHE A 169 -16.88 -3.49 -16.73
CA PHE A 169 -16.54 -2.17 -16.19
C PHE A 169 -17.71 -1.22 -16.41
N VAL A 170 -18.27 -0.73 -15.31
CA VAL A 170 -19.32 0.30 -15.31
C VAL A 170 -18.64 1.66 -15.17
N PHE A 171 -18.73 2.47 -16.23
CA PHE A 171 -18.25 3.85 -16.19
C PHE A 171 -19.23 4.76 -15.48
N LEU A 172 -18.71 5.61 -14.60
CA LEU A 172 -19.49 6.58 -13.85
C LEU A 172 -19.12 8.01 -14.28
N PRO A 173 -20.11 8.85 -14.59
CA PRO A 173 -19.87 10.21 -15.04
C PRO A 173 -19.33 11.09 -13.90
N GLU A 174 -18.54 12.11 -14.24
CA GLU A 174 -18.00 13.08 -13.28
C GLU A 174 -19.09 13.88 -12.54
N ASN A 175 -20.28 13.99 -13.12
CA ASN A 175 -21.41 14.66 -12.46
C ASN A 175 -21.91 13.82 -11.30
N TYR A 176 -21.74 14.33 -10.08
CA TYR A 176 -22.13 13.66 -8.84
C TYR A 176 -23.58 13.14 -8.85
N ASN A 177 -24.55 13.93 -9.34
CA ASN A 177 -25.95 13.51 -9.31
C ASN A 177 -26.23 12.36 -10.29
N GLU A 178 -25.62 12.40 -11.47
CA GLU A 178 -25.75 11.33 -12.46
C GLU A 178 -25.04 10.06 -11.99
N CYS A 179 -23.84 10.18 -11.43
CA CYS A 179 -23.10 9.09 -10.81
C CYS A 179 -23.94 8.46 -9.69
N HIS A 180 -24.45 9.27 -8.77
CA HIS A 180 -25.27 8.81 -7.66
C HIS A 180 -26.52 8.05 -8.15
N ASN A 181 -27.20 8.54 -9.19
CA ASN A 181 -28.36 7.85 -9.75
C ASN A 181 -27.99 6.47 -10.32
N ILE A 182 -26.84 6.33 -10.97
CA ILE A 182 -26.37 5.04 -11.51
C ILE A 182 -26.01 4.08 -10.38
N VAL A 183 -25.37 4.56 -9.31
CA VAL A 183 -24.98 3.74 -8.16
C VAL A 183 -26.19 3.26 -7.33
N GLN A 184 -27.32 3.95 -7.43
CA GLN A 184 -28.57 3.58 -6.76
C GLN A 184 -29.44 2.59 -7.56
N GLU A 185 -29.06 2.24 -8.80
CA GLU A 185 -29.74 1.21 -9.61
C GLU A 185 -29.61 -0.19 -8.98
#